data_AF-A0A6B8RU15-F1
#
_entry.id   AF-A0A6B8RU15-F1
#
_cell.length_a   1.000
_cell.length_b   1.000
_cell.length_c   1.000
_cell.angle_alpha   90.00
_cell.angle_beta   90.00
_cell.angle_gamma   90.00
#
_symmetry.space_group_name_H-M   'P 1'
#
loop_
_entity.id
_entity.type
_entity.pdbx_description
1 polymer ?
#
loop_
_entity_poly.entity_id
_entity_poly.type
_entity_poly.pdbx_seq_one_letter_code
_entity_poly.pdbx_strand_id
1 'polypeptide(L)'
;MTRDYWTGITGDTIASIPVGTTPTGTTSLTSLKAPSNFGDNYGTRIRGYIVPSTTGTYTFSVAGDNACELWISTTSSPANKVLVGYIIDYTPEDNWSTYSYQTSGNISMVAGQSYYIEVLQKESSGGDHLSVGWTGPGIGTRVVVPGSNIAPF
;
A
#
# COMPACT_ATOMS: atom_id res chain seq x y z
N MET A 1 2.87 10.33 4.32
CA MET A 1 2.96 8.86 4.28
C MET A 1 4.42 8.46 4.40
N THR A 2 4.74 7.45 5.21
CA THR A 2 6.13 7.02 5.47
C THR A 2 6.41 5.70 4.77
N ARG A 3 7.54 5.62 4.05
CA ARG A 3 8.06 4.39 3.44
C ARG A 3 9.37 4.01 4.11
N ASP A 4 9.36 2.91 4.85
CA ASP A 4 10.55 2.22 5.33
C ASP A 4 10.97 1.15 4.31
N TYR A 5 12.26 0.97 4.06
CA TYR A 5 12.76 -0.11 3.20
C TYR A 5 14.01 -0.77 3.76
N TRP A 6 14.18 -2.06 3.45
CA TRP A 6 15.31 -2.90 3.84
C TRP A 6 15.90 -3.54 2.58
N THR A 7 17.17 -3.25 2.29
CA THR A 7 17.88 -3.81 1.13
C THR A 7 18.63 -5.08 1.51
N GLY A 8 18.96 -5.92 0.52
CA GLY A 8 19.66 -7.18 0.73
C GLY A 8 18.80 -8.27 1.38
N ILE A 9 17.48 -8.16 1.28
CA ILE A 9 16.52 -9.12 1.83
C ILE A 9 16.19 -10.15 0.74
N THR A 10 16.64 -11.38 0.95
CA THR A 10 16.40 -12.51 0.04
C THR A 10 15.08 -13.22 0.34
N GLY A 11 14.62 -14.06 -0.61
CA GLY A 11 13.37 -14.81 -0.54
C GLY A 11 12.15 -14.02 -1.03
N ASP A 12 11.04 -14.70 -1.32
CA ASP A 12 9.99 -14.14 -2.18
C ASP A 12 8.67 -13.84 -1.44
N THR A 13 8.68 -13.93 -0.11
CA THR A 13 7.46 -13.79 0.71
C THR A 13 7.50 -12.55 1.57
N ILE A 14 6.33 -11.98 1.86
CA ILE A 14 6.18 -10.85 2.79
C ILE A 14 6.83 -11.11 4.16
N ALA A 15 6.83 -12.36 4.61
CA ALA A 15 7.42 -12.76 5.89
C ALA A 15 8.94 -12.54 5.97
N SER A 16 9.65 -12.38 4.85
CA SER A 16 11.09 -12.07 4.87
C SER A 16 11.40 -10.61 5.21
N ILE A 17 10.41 -9.71 5.15
CA ILE A 17 10.60 -8.30 5.46
C ILE A 17 10.84 -8.14 6.98
N PRO A 18 11.99 -7.62 7.42
CA PRO A 18 12.32 -7.52 8.84
C PRO A 18 11.69 -6.25 9.46
N VAL A 19 10.37 -6.14 9.44
CA VAL A 19 9.59 -4.94 9.84
C VAL A 19 9.80 -4.46 11.28
N GLY A 20 10.44 -5.28 12.12
CA GLY A 20 10.82 -4.99 13.51
C GLY A 20 12.28 -4.53 13.70
N THR A 21 13.09 -4.48 12.65
CA THR A 21 14.47 -4.00 12.70
C THR A 21 14.60 -2.59 12.13
N THR A 22 15.73 -1.94 12.37
CA THR A 22 16.06 -0.65 11.72
C THR A 22 16.03 -0.81 10.20
N PRO A 23 15.29 0.04 9.46
CA PRO A 23 15.30 0.03 8.00
C PRO A 23 16.65 0.51 7.45
N THR A 24 16.99 0.06 6.24
CA THR A 24 18.12 0.62 5.47
C THR A 24 17.88 2.11 5.23
N GLY A 25 16.64 2.50 4.98
CA GLY A 25 16.27 3.90 4.89
C GLY A 25 14.78 4.15 4.99
N THR A 26 14.44 5.42 5.15
CA THR A 26 13.07 5.91 5.27
C THR A 26 12.89 7.09 4.32
N THR A 27 11.75 7.14 3.63
CA THR A 27 11.38 8.22 2.70
C THR A 27 9.93 8.65 2.94
N SER A 28 9.61 9.89 2.57
CA SER A 28 8.24 10.41 2.59
C SER A 28 7.65 10.32 1.18
N LEU A 29 6.43 9.80 1.07
CA LEU A 29 5.72 9.71 -0.20
C LEU A 29 4.67 10.81 -0.34
N THR A 30 4.52 11.34 -1.56
CA THR A 30 3.55 12.38 -1.96
C THR A 30 2.29 11.82 -2.60
N SER A 31 2.23 10.49 -2.78
CA SER A 31 1.05 9.70 -3.12
C SER A 31 1.26 8.29 -2.54
N LEU A 32 0.26 7.42 -2.54
CA LEU A 32 0.41 6.05 -2.07
C LEU A 32 1.02 5.15 -3.16
N LYS A 33 2.20 5.56 -3.63
CA LYS A 33 3.00 4.91 -4.68
C LYS A 33 4.49 5.00 -4.35
N ALA A 34 5.18 3.86 -4.38
CA ALA A 34 6.63 3.78 -4.22
C ALA A 34 7.35 4.19 -5.53
N PRO A 35 8.66 4.51 -5.47
CA PRO A 35 9.47 4.63 -6.68
C PRO A 35 9.45 3.32 -7.49
N SER A 36 9.43 3.44 -8.81
CA SER A 36 9.55 2.30 -9.72
C SER A 36 11.02 2.04 -10.03
N ASN A 37 11.39 0.77 -10.23
CA ASN A 37 12.78 0.32 -10.47
C ASN A 37 13.75 0.81 -9.37
N PHE A 38 13.33 0.73 -8.12
CA PHE A 38 14.14 1.05 -6.95
C PHE A 38 15.30 0.06 -6.76
N GLY A 39 15.13 -1.22 -7.10
CA GLY A 39 16.19 -2.23 -7.03
C GLY A 39 15.68 -3.65 -6.79
N ASP A 40 16.61 -4.57 -6.53
CA ASP A 40 16.30 -5.99 -6.29
C ASP A 40 16.52 -6.36 -4.82
N ASN A 41 15.97 -7.51 -4.41
CA ASN A 41 16.15 -8.09 -3.07
C ASN A 41 15.93 -7.08 -1.94
N TYR A 42 14.73 -6.49 -1.90
CA TYR A 42 14.37 -5.55 -0.85
C TYR A 42 12.96 -5.79 -0.32
N GLY A 43 12.74 -5.38 0.92
CA GLY A 43 11.42 -5.28 1.53
C GLY A 43 11.03 -3.81 1.69
N THR A 44 9.75 -3.50 1.50
CA THR A 44 9.19 -2.17 1.76
C THR A 44 7.99 -2.27 2.70
N ARG A 45 7.88 -1.32 3.63
CA ARG A 45 6.67 -1.02 4.39
C ARG A 45 6.29 0.44 4.19
N ILE A 46 5.15 0.67 3.56
CA ILE A 46 4.49 1.98 3.52
C ILE A 46 3.44 2.01 4.64
N ARG A 47 3.43 3.04 5.48
CA ARG A 47 2.41 3.22 6.52
C ARG A 47 2.11 4.68 6.84
N GLY A 48 0.89 4.89 7.33
CA GLY A 48 0.36 6.21 7.68
C GLY A 48 -1.15 6.15 7.76
N TYR A 49 -1.81 7.23 7.34
CA TYR A 49 -3.25 7.32 7.39
C TYR A 49 -3.85 7.74 6.05
N ILE A 50 -5.00 7.17 5.72
CA ILE A 50 -5.94 7.71 4.74
C ILE A 50 -6.82 8.74 5.43
N VAL A 51 -6.97 9.91 4.80
CA VAL A 51 -7.87 10.98 5.23
C VAL A 51 -8.76 11.34 4.03
N PRO A 52 -9.95 10.75 3.88
CA PRO A 52 -10.81 11.02 2.74
C PRO A 52 -11.37 12.45 2.83
N SER A 53 -11.53 13.10 1.68
CA SER A 53 -12.14 14.43 1.59
C SER A 53 -13.67 14.39 1.55
N THR A 54 -14.26 13.22 1.34
CA THR A 54 -15.71 13.03 1.19
C THR A 54 -16.15 11.80 1.95
N THR A 55 -17.26 11.93 2.68
CA THR A 55 -17.85 10.79 3.38
C THR A 55 -18.47 9.84 2.36
N GLY A 56 -18.20 8.55 2.50
CA GLY A 56 -18.85 7.53 1.70
C GLY A 56 -18.09 6.22 1.71
N THR A 57 -18.37 5.40 0.70
CA THR A 57 -17.83 4.05 0.60
C THR A 57 -16.68 4.04 -0.39
N TYR A 58 -15.54 3.53 0.05
CA TYR A 58 -14.32 3.42 -0.72
C TYR A 58 -13.96 1.95 -0.95
N THR A 59 -13.27 1.67 -2.06
CA THR A 59 -12.52 0.43 -2.23
C THR A 59 -11.06 0.76 -2.49
N PHE A 60 -10.16 -0.10 -2.01
CA PHE A 60 -8.72 0.06 -2.16
C PHE A 60 -8.16 -1.15 -2.88
N SER A 61 -7.14 -0.94 -3.70
CA SER A 61 -6.50 -2.02 -4.45
C SER A 61 -4.99 -1.84 -4.45
N VAL A 62 -4.25 -2.94 -4.37
CA VAL A 62 -2.79 -2.95 -4.47
C VAL A 62 -2.34 -3.45 -5.83
N ALA A 63 -1.31 -2.82 -6.39
CA ALA A 63 -0.56 -3.28 -7.55
C ALA A 63 0.91 -3.22 -7.16
N GLY A 64 1.69 -4.19 -7.61
CA GLY A 64 3.09 -4.24 -7.29
C GLY A 64 3.83 -5.37 -7.98
N ASP A 65 5.12 -5.37 -7.75
CA ASP A 65 6.05 -6.39 -8.20
C ASP A 65 7.07 -6.58 -7.06
N ASN A 66 7.25 -7.75 -6.46
CA ASN A 66 6.47 -8.99 -6.59
C ASN A 66 5.29 -9.03 -5.59
N ALA A 67 5.45 -9.75 -4.46
CA ALA A 67 4.39 -10.00 -3.49
C ALA A 67 4.08 -8.74 -2.68
N CYS A 68 2.79 -8.42 -2.52
CA CYS A 68 2.32 -7.29 -1.72
C CYS A 68 1.14 -7.65 -0.82
N GLU A 69 1.04 -7.00 0.33
CA GLU A 69 -0.13 -7.04 1.19
C GLU A 69 -0.61 -5.63 1.51
N LEU A 70 -1.92 -5.43 1.47
CA LEU A 70 -2.61 -4.18 1.80
C LEU A 70 -3.47 -4.38 3.04
N TRP A 71 -3.14 -3.66 4.09
CA TRP A 71 -3.78 -3.69 5.40
C TRP A 71 -4.46 -2.35 5.69
N ILE A 72 -5.72 -2.39 6.12
CA ILE A 72 -6.48 -1.19 6.49
C ILE A 72 -7.15 -1.40 7.84
N SER A 73 -7.13 -0.37 8.67
CA SER A 73 -7.94 -0.25 9.88
C SER A 73 -9.13 0.67 9.61
N THR A 74 -10.32 0.32 10.10
CA THR A 74 -11.50 1.21 10.08
C THR A 74 -11.43 2.31 11.15
N THR A 75 -10.27 2.45 11.80
CA THR A 75 -9.96 3.47 12.80
C THR A 75 -8.55 4.02 12.55
N SER A 76 -8.12 5.03 13.31
CA SER A 76 -6.72 5.48 13.30
C SER A 76 -5.77 4.50 14.01
N SER A 77 -6.26 3.46 14.69
CA SER A 77 -5.40 2.52 15.41
C SER A 77 -4.81 1.45 14.48
N PRO A 78 -3.47 1.27 14.45
CA PRO A 78 -2.84 0.19 13.69
C PRO A 78 -3.16 -1.21 14.24
N ALA A 79 -3.58 -1.31 15.51
CA ALA A 79 -3.90 -2.60 16.14
C ALA A 79 -5.15 -3.28 15.54
N ASN A 80 -6.02 -2.51 14.87
CA ASN A 80 -7.28 -2.99 14.29
C ASN A 80 -7.18 -3.21 12.77
N LYS A 81 -5.97 -3.17 12.20
CA LYS A 81 -5.79 -3.39 10.76
C LYS A 81 -6.16 -4.83 10.39
N VAL A 82 -6.79 -4.98 9.24
CA VAL A 82 -7.09 -6.27 8.63
C VAL A 82 -6.54 -6.31 7.21
N LEU A 83 -6.16 -7.50 6.74
CA LEU A 83 -5.74 -7.69 5.35
C LEU A 83 -6.97 -7.51 4.46
N VAL A 84 -6.90 -6.56 3.53
CA VAL A 84 -8.01 -6.24 2.62
C VAL A 84 -7.69 -6.48 1.16
N GLY A 85 -6.42 -6.65 0.80
CA GLY A 85 -6.00 -7.03 -0.54
C GLY A 85 -4.56 -7.52 -0.53
N TYR A 86 -4.19 -8.33 -1.50
CA TYR A 86 -2.82 -8.81 -1.64
C TYR A 86 -2.53 -9.21 -3.08
N ILE A 87 -1.25 -9.38 -3.40
CA ILE A 87 -0.77 -10.10 -4.58
C ILE A 87 0.37 -11.00 -4.16
N ILE A 88 0.47 -12.19 -4.75
CA ILE A 88 1.54 -13.16 -4.46
C ILE A 88 2.61 -13.18 -5.56
N ASP A 89 2.33 -12.49 -6.66
CA ASP A 89 3.17 -12.37 -7.86
C ASP A 89 2.87 -10.99 -8.47
N TYR A 90 3.63 -10.60 -9.49
CA TYR A 90 3.60 -9.27 -10.05
C TYR A 90 2.29 -8.92 -10.76
N THR A 91 2.02 -7.62 -10.83
CA THR A 91 1.05 -6.98 -11.72
C THR A 91 1.77 -5.98 -12.60
N PRO A 92 1.24 -5.57 -13.77
CA PRO A 92 1.75 -4.37 -14.43
C PRO A 92 1.57 -3.13 -13.54
N GLU A 93 2.44 -2.13 -13.72
CA GLU A 93 2.39 -0.91 -12.90
C GLU A 93 1.03 -0.19 -13.00
N ASP A 94 0.49 0.19 -11.84
CA ASP A 94 -0.85 0.79 -11.68
C ASP A 94 -1.99 -0.06 -12.26
N ASN A 95 -1.79 -1.37 -12.45
CA ASN A 95 -2.83 -2.31 -12.87
C ASN A 95 -3.42 -3.06 -11.68
N TRP A 96 -4.56 -2.55 -11.23
CA TRP A 96 -5.35 -3.14 -10.16
C TRP A 96 -6.47 -4.07 -10.65
N SER A 97 -6.36 -4.62 -11.85
CA SER A 97 -7.35 -5.55 -12.43
C SER A 97 -6.78 -6.92 -12.81
N THR A 98 -5.48 -7.15 -12.60
CA THR A 98 -4.79 -8.45 -12.81
C THR A 98 -5.40 -9.61 -12.00
N TYR A 99 -5.57 -9.42 -10.69
CA TYR A 99 -6.10 -10.45 -9.78
C TYR A 99 -7.38 -9.97 -9.07
N SER A 100 -8.30 -10.90 -8.79
CA SER A 100 -9.55 -10.58 -8.07
C SER A 100 -9.30 -10.24 -6.59
N TYR A 101 -8.23 -10.78 -6.00
CA TYR A 101 -7.89 -10.65 -4.57
C TYR A 101 -7.01 -9.44 -4.23
N GLN A 102 -6.67 -8.60 -5.21
CA GLN A 102 -5.89 -7.38 -4.97
C GLN A 102 -6.74 -6.19 -4.50
N THR A 103 -8.07 -6.33 -4.48
CA THR A 103 -9.03 -5.27 -4.18
C THR A 103 -9.85 -5.59 -2.93
N SER A 104 -10.02 -4.60 -2.07
CA SER A 104 -10.84 -4.69 -0.87
C SER A 104 -12.33 -4.79 -1.18
N GLY A 105 -13.08 -5.26 -0.18
CA GLY A 105 -14.50 -4.94 -0.10
C GLY A 105 -14.76 -3.45 0.12
N ASN A 106 -16.03 -3.11 0.29
CA ASN A 106 -16.48 -1.77 0.60
C ASN A 106 -16.06 -1.35 2.02
N ILE A 107 -15.40 -0.20 2.13
CA ILE A 107 -14.98 0.39 3.42
C ILE A 107 -15.65 1.76 3.55
N SER A 108 -16.56 1.90 4.51
CA SER A 108 -17.19 3.19 4.80
C SER A 108 -16.22 4.08 5.56
N MET A 109 -16.03 5.30 5.06
CA MET A 109 -15.15 6.29 5.65
C MET A 109 -15.83 7.65 5.75
N VAL A 110 -15.46 8.42 6.76
CA VAL A 110 -15.99 9.75 7.04
C VAL A 110 -14.95 10.81 6.66
N ALA A 111 -15.39 11.85 5.97
CA ALA A 111 -14.52 12.96 5.56
C ALA A 111 -13.72 13.51 6.75
N GLY A 112 -12.41 13.70 6.56
CA GLY A 112 -11.51 14.25 7.57
C GLY A 112 -11.12 13.29 8.70
N GLN A 113 -11.71 12.09 8.79
CA GLN A 113 -11.26 11.07 9.75
C GLN A 113 -10.03 10.33 9.24
N SER A 114 -9.15 9.95 10.15
CA SER A 114 -7.92 9.19 9.83
C SER A 114 -8.14 7.69 9.97
N TYR A 115 -7.75 6.95 8.95
CA TYR A 115 -7.82 5.49 8.88
C TYR A 115 -6.42 4.93 8.67
N TYR A 116 -5.93 4.07 9.57
CA TYR A 116 -4.59 3.50 9.42
C TYR A 116 -4.52 2.62 8.17
N ILE A 117 -3.44 2.77 7.40
CA ILE A 117 -3.11 1.94 6.25
C ILE A 117 -1.66 1.49 6.34
N GLU A 118 -1.41 0.24 5.96
CA GLU A 118 -0.08 -0.33 5.82
C GLU A 118 -0.02 -1.17 4.55
N VAL A 119 1.08 -1.03 3.81
CA VAL A 119 1.33 -1.80 2.60
C VAL A 119 2.72 -2.41 2.72
N LEU A 120 2.79 -3.72 2.56
CA LEU A 120 4.04 -4.47 2.54
C LEU A 120 4.32 -4.91 1.10
N GLN A 121 5.58 -4.88 0.69
CA GLN A 121 6.04 -5.39 -0.59
C GLN A 121 7.35 -6.13 -0.38
N LYS A 122 7.46 -7.34 -0.93
CA LYS A 122 8.71 -8.05 -1.09
C LYS A 122 9.07 -8.11 -2.57
N GLU A 123 10.22 -7.51 -2.90
CA GLU A 123 10.79 -7.53 -4.25
C GLU A 123 12.04 -8.40 -4.28
N SER A 124 12.13 -9.31 -5.25
CA SER A 124 13.25 -10.24 -5.39
C SER A 124 14.16 -9.90 -6.56
N SER A 125 13.64 -9.82 -7.78
CA SER A 125 14.42 -9.45 -8.96
C SER A 125 13.53 -8.97 -10.10
N GLY A 126 14.01 -8.00 -10.87
CA GLY A 126 13.40 -7.61 -12.15
C GLY A 126 13.02 -6.15 -12.17
N GLY A 127 11.81 -5.85 -12.65
CA GLY A 127 11.22 -4.53 -12.44
C GLY A 127 10.58 -4.49 -11.07
N ASP A 128 10.45 -3.31 -10.48
CA ASP A 128 9.76 -3.16 -9.20
C ASP A 128 8.87 -1.93 -9.18
N HIS A 129 7.72 -2.05 -8.52
CA HIS A 129 6.82 -0.95 -8.21
C HIS A 129 5.85 -1.36 -7.11
N LEU A 130 5.23 -0.36 -6.49
CA LEU A 130 4.14 -0.56 -5.55
C LEU A 130 3.21 0.63 -5.62
N SER A 131 1.92 0.42 -5.80
CA SER A 131 0.92 1.47 -5.72
C SER A 131 -0.41 0.98 -5.15
N VAL A 132 -1.07 1.87 -4.42
CA VAL A 132 -2.44 1.65 -3.96
C VAL A 132 -3.37 2.60 -4.71
N GLY A 133 -4.31 1.99 -5.41
CA GLY A 133 -5.41 2.67 -6.06
C GLY A 133 -6.66 2.68 -5.17
N TRP A 134 -7.56 3.62 -5.40
CA TRP A 134 -8.87 3.66 -4.75
C TRP A 134 -9.98 4.11 -5.69
N THR A 135 -11.21 3.74 -5.33
CA THR A 135 -12.46 4.33 -5.86
C THR A 135 -13.33 4.78 -4.69
N GLY A 136 -14.29 5.66 -4.95
CA GLY A 136 -15.16 6.20 -3.92
C GLY A 136 -16.02 7.37 -4.41
N PRO A 137 -16.63 8.14 -3.50
CA PRO A 137 -17.42 9.32 -3.85
C PRO A 137 -16.63 10.29 -4.75
N GLY A 138 -17.13 10.57 -5.95
CA GLY A 138 -16.47 11.44 -6.93
C GLY A 138 -15.26 10.82 -7.65
N ILE A 139 -14.93 9.55 -7.37
CA ILE A 139 -13.79 8.82 -7.95
C ILE A 139 -14.35 7.61 -8.71
N GLY A 140 -14.84 7.86 -9.94
CA GLY A 140 -15.53 6.86 -10.75
C GLY A 140 -14.63 5.81 -11.41
N THR A 141 -13.34 6.09 -11.53
CA THR A 141 -12.32 5.15 -11.98
C THR A 141 -11.23 5.03 -10.93
N ARG A 142 -10.58 3.87 -10.88
CA ARG A 142 -9.52 3.63 -9.90
C ARG A 142 -8.31 4.50 -10.24
N VAL A 143 -7.83 5.25 -9.26
CA VAL A 143 -6.65 6.12 -9.36
C VAL A 143 -5.75 5.91 -8.15
N VAL A 144 -4.45 6.19 -8.29
CA VAL A 144 -3.52 6.19 -7.14
C VAL A 144 -4.05 7.13 -6.05
N VAL A 145 -3.98 6.71 -4.78
CA VAL A 145 -4.38 7.57 -3.66
C VAL A 145 -3.45 8.79 -3.61
N PRO A 146 -3.99 10.02 -3.76
CA PRO A 146 -3.17 11.22 -3.89
C PRO A 146 -2.65 11.73 -2.53
N GLY A 147 -1.60 12.55 -2.58
CA GLY A 147 -1.00 13.23 -1.43
C GLY A 147 -1.97 13.97 -0.52
N SER A 148 -3.01 14.57 -1.12
CA SER A 148 -4.06 15.29 -0.40
C SER A 148 -4.91 14.42 0.53
N ASN A 149 -4.85 13.09 0.38
CA ASN A 149 -5.64 12.14 1.14
C ASN A 149 -4.79 11.18 1.99
N ILE A 150 -3.51 11.50 2.16
CA ILE A 150 -2.59 10.72 2.99
C ILE A 150 -1.90 11.59 4.04
N ALA A 151 -1.70 11.02 5.23
CA ALA A 151 -0.92 11.62 6.30
C ALA A 151 0.25 10.69 6.71
N PRO A 152 1.37 11.23 7.23
CA PRO A 152 2.44 10.42 7.81
C PRO A 152 1.95 9.65 9.06
N PHE A 153 2.62 8.55 9.38
CA PHE A 153 2.39 7.76 10.60
C PHE A 153 2.78 8.52 11.86
#